data_AF-X8CSI2-F1
#
_entry.id   AF-X8CSI2-F1
#
_cell.length_a   1.000
_cell.length_b   1.000
_cell.length_c   1.000
_cell.angle_alpha   90.00
_cell.angle_beta   90.00
_cell.angle_gamma   90.00
#
_symmetry.space_group_name_H-M   'P 1'
#
loop_
_entity.id
_entity.type
_entity.pdbx_description
1 polymer ?
#
loop_
_entity_poly.entity_id
_entity_poly.type
_entity_poly.pdbx_seq_one_letter_code
_entity_poly.pdbx_strand_id
1 'polypeptide(L)'
;MTPNTTPPAGVLNGFVPFPADRAAAYRAAGYWAGRTLDTILTDAARQWPDRTAVRDAVGGTGFSYADLDDQANRAAGGLRALGIAPGDRVLLQLPNSCQFAVALFGLLRAGRSR
;
A
#
# COMPACT_ATOMS: atom_id res chain seq x y z
N MET A 1 -7.78 -24.20 27.16
CA MET A 1 -7.33 -24.07 25.77
C MET A 1 -8.57 -23.69 24.95
N THR A 2 -8.82 -22.39 24.80
CA THR A 2 -9.96 -21.90 24.02
C THR A 2 -9.78 -22.33 22.56
N PRO A 3 -10.81 -22.91 21.92
CA PRO A 3 -10.68 -23.42 20.56
C PRO A 3 -10.39 -22.26 19.60
N ASN A 4 -9.56 -22.55 18.59
CA ASN A 4 -9.25 -21.63 17.49
C ASN A 4 -10.56 -21.16 16.85
N THR A 5 -10.95 -19.93 17.17
CA THR A 5 -12.00 -19.22 16.45
C THR A 5 -11.56 -19.10 15.00
N THR A 6 -12.34 -19.67 14.09
CA THR A 6 -12.18 -19.45 12.65
C THR A 6 -11.93 -17.96 12.40
N PRO A 7 -10.82 -17.57 11.73
CA PRO A 7 -10.56 -16.18 11.46
C PRO A 7 -11.73 -15.59 10.66
N PRO A 8 -12.17 -14.36 10.95
CA PRO A 8 -13.25 -13.74 10.19
C PRO A 8 -12.89 -13.71 8.70
N ALA A 9 -13.90 -13.87 7.83
CA ALA A 9 -13.72 -13.84 6.39
C ALA A 9 -12.98 -12.55 5.96
N GLY A 10 -11.98 -12.68 5.07
CA GLY A 10 -11.15 -11.56 4.60
C GLY A 10 -9.86 -11.33 5.38
N VAL A 11 -9.54 -12.19 6.36
CA VAL A 11 -8.25 -12.15 7.06
C VAL A 11 -7.22 -13.05 6.38
N LEU A 12 -6.02 -12.52 6.14
CA LEU A 12 -4.90 -13.30 5.59
C LEU A 12 -4.57 -14.49 6.49
N ASN A 13 -4.33 -15.66 5.88
CA ASN A 13 -3.95 -16.85 6.63
C ASN A 13 -2.69 -16.59 7.46
N GLY A 14 -2.71 -16.98 8.74
CA GLY A 14 -1.62 -16.73 9.69
C GLY A 14 -1.64 -15.35 10.36
N PHE A 15 -2.61 -14.49 10.05
CA PHE A 15 -2.78 -13.22 10.76
C PHE A 15 -3.51 -13.43 12.09
N VAL A 16 -2.92 -12.91 13.18
CA VAL A 16 -3.56 -12.85 14.50
C VAL A 16 -4.13 -11.44 14.69
N PRO A 17 -5.47 -11.27 14.67
CA PRO A 17 -6.08 -9.96 14.82
C PRO A 17 -5.88 -9.42 16.24
N PHE A 18 -5.94 -8.09 16.37
CA PHE A 18 -6.05 -7.45 17.67
C PHE A 18 -7.36 -7.89 18.36
N PRO A 19 -7.36 -8.02 19.71
CA PRO A 19 -8.60 -8.15 20.47
C PRO A 19 -9.61 -7.07 20.08
N ALA A 20 -10.89 -7.44 19.99
CA ALA A 20 -11.94 -6.59 19.41
C ALA A 20 -12.12 -5.28 20.18
N ASP A 21 -11.99 -5.32 21.50
CA ASP A 21 -12.00 -4.16 22.41
C ASP A 21 -10.85 -3.19 22.14
N ARG A 22 -9.62 -3.69 21.96
CA ARG A 22 -8.46 -2.86 21.61
C ARG A 22 -8.58 -2.26 20.22
N ALA A 23 -9.04 -3.05 19.25
CA ALA A 23 -9.30 -2.55 17.91
C ALA A 23 -10.38 -1.44 17.91
N ALA A 24 -11.43 -1.58 18.72
CA ALA A 24 -12.45 -0.54 18.90
C ALA A 24 -11.87 0.72 19.55
N ALA A 25 -11.06 0.56 20.60
CA ALA A 25 -10.40 1.68 21.27
C ALA A 25 -9.48 2.48 20.34
N TYR A 26 -8.68 1.83 19.50
CA TYR A 26 -7.81 2.51 18.53
C TYR A 26 -8.56 3.23 17.42
N ARG A 27 -9.71 2.71 17.00
CA ARG A 27 -10.59 3.41 16.05
C ARG A 27 -11.24 4.62 16.73
N ALA A 28 -11.76 4.47 17.95
CA ALA A 28 -12.37 5.56 18.71
C ALA A 28 -11.38 6.69 19.03
N ALA A 29 -10.12 6.35 19.29
CA ALA A 29 -9.04 7.32 19.52
C ALA A 29 -8.51 7.97 18.23
N GLY A 30 -8.97 7.55 17.05
CA GLY A 30 -8.56 8.10 15.75
C GLY A 30 -7.21 7.59 15.23
N TYR A 31 -6.53 6.67 15.92
CA TYR A 31 -5.27 6.09 15.44
C TYR A 31 -5.48 5.22 14.19
N TRP A 32 -6.60 4.50 14.13
CA TRP A 32 -6.97 3.67 12.98
C TRP A 32 -8.09 4.33 12.20
N ALA A 33 -7.72 5.24 11.29
CA ALA A 33 -8.64 6.07 10.52
C ALA A 33 -9.38 5.35 9.37
N GLY A 34 -9.27 4.02 9.26
CA GLY A 34 -9.89 3.25 8.17
C GLY A 34 -9.33 3.56 6.77
N ARG A 35 -8.19 4.25 6.68
CA ARG A 35 -7.51 4.53 5.41
C ARG A 35 -6.48 3.46 5.09
N THR A 36 -6.37 3.09 3.82
CA THR A 36 -5.34 2.18 3.34
C THR A 36 -4.05 2.93 3.07
N LEU A 37 -2.92 2.24 3.19
CA LEU A 37 -1.60 2.87 3.09
C LEU A 37 -1.35 3.59 1.76
N ASP A 38 -1.90 3.08 0.66
CA ASP A 38 -1.74 3.68 -0.67
C ASP A 38 -2.46 5.03 -0.83
N THR A 39 -3.45 5.36 0.02
CA THR A 39 -4.10 6.68 -0.06
C THR A 39 -3.17 7.80 0.36
N ILE A 40 -2.10 7.52 1.12
CA ILE A 40 -1.11 8.54 1.49
C ILE A 40 -0.49 9.18 0.24
N LEU A 41 -0.16 8.37 -0.78
CA LEU A 41 0.37 8.90 -2.04
C LEU A 41 -0.71 9.65 -2.82
N THR A 42 -1.91 9.08 -2.92
CA THR A 42 -3.03 9.68 -3.68
C THR A 42 -3.43 11.03 -3.09
N ASP A 43 -3.48 11.14 -1.77
CA ASP A 43 -3.80 12.37 -1.05
C ASP A 43 -2.70 13.42 -1.27
N ALA A 44 -1.43 13.02 -1.18
CA ALA A 44 -0.29 13.91 -1.42
C ALA A 44 -0.22 14.41 -2.88
N ALA A 45 -0.50 13.55 -3.87
CA ALA A 45 -0.55 13.92 -5.28
C ALA A 45 -1.66 14.93 -5.58
N ARG A 46 -2.80 14.84 -4.88
CA ARG A 46 -3.87 15.85 -4.97
C ARG A 46 -3.51 17.16 -4.29
N GLN A 47 -2.83 17.09 -3.13
CA GLN A 47 -2.54 18.26 -2.32
C GLN A 47 -1.32 19.04 -2.84
N TRP A 48 -0.30 18.35 -3.36
CA TRP A 48 0.98 18.92 -3.77
C TRP A 48 1.51 18.27 -5.05
N PRO A 49 0.77 18.33 -6.17
CA PRO A 49 1.07 17.57 -7.39
C PRO A 49 2.51 17.79 -7.88
N ASP A 50 2.95 19.04 -7.94
CA ASP A 50 4.24 19.42 -8.54
C ASP A 50 5.43 19.33 -7.56
N ARG A 51 5.19 19.01 -6.28
CA ARG A 51 6.29 18.87 -5.33
C ARG A 51 7.03 17.57 -5.58
N THR A 52 8.35 17.62 -5.51
CA THR A 52 9.22 16.44 -5.55
C THR A 52 8.86 15.46 -4.44
N ALA A 53 8.51 14.22 -4.82
CA ALA A 53 8.21 13.14 -3.88
C ALA A 53 9.45 12.27 -3.61
N VAL A 54 10.16 11.89 -4.68
CA VAL A 54 11.33 11.01 -4.60
C VAL A 54 12.32 11.34 -5.73
N ARG A 55 13.62 11.21 -5.45
CA ARG A 55 14.69 11.38 -6.43
C ARG A 55 15.77 10.33 -6.22
N ASP A 56 16.37 9.90 -7.33
CA ASP A 56 17.58 9.10 -7.27
C ASP A 56 18.78 9.97 -6.90
N ALA A 57 19.69 9.43 -6.11
CA ALA A 57 20.90 10.13 -5.70
C ALA A 57 21.86 10.37 -6.89
N VAL A 58 21.84 9.49 -7.89
CA VAL A 58 22.69 9.53 -9.07
C VAL A 58 21.82 9.70 -10.31
N GLY A 59 22.24 10.56 -11.25
CA GLY A 59 21.53 10.80 -12.51
C GLY A 59 20.41 11.84 -12.45
N GLY A 60 20.03 12.31 -11.25
CA GLY A 60 19.12 13.44 -11.07
C GLY A 60 17.65 13.18 -11.43
N THR A 61 17.32 11.96 -11.88
CA THR A 61 15.96 11.49 -12.15
C THR A 61 15.12 11.48 -10.88
N GLY A 62 13.84 11.81 -11.02
CA GLY A 62 12.93 11.88 -9.89
C GLY A 62 11.50 12.05 -10.34
N PHE A 63 10.59 11.90 -9.39
CA PHE A 63 9.16 12.05 -9.59
C PHE A 63 8.60 13.12 -8.67
N SER A 64 7.73 13.96 -9.24
CA SER A 64 6.77 14.72 -8.44
C SER A 64 5.77 13.75 -7.78
N TYR A 65 4.95 14.24 -6.85
CA TYR A 65 3.88 13.40 -6.28
C TYR A 65 2.89 12.95 -7.36
N ALA A 66 2.55 13.83 -8.31
CA ALA A 66 1.69 13.48 -9.43
C ALA A 66 2.32 12.39 -10.33
N ASP A 67 3.60 12.54 -10.69
CA ASP A 67 4.29 11.54 -11.52
C ASP A 67 4.35 10.17 -10.84
N LEU A 68 4.67 10.15 -9.54
CA LEU A 68 4.75 8.91 -8.77
C LEU A 68 3.38 8.24 -8.66
N ASP A 69 2.31 9.01 -8.47
CA ASP A 69 0.93 8.51 -8.44
C ASP A 69 0.56 7.84 -9.76
N ASP A 70 0.83 8.51 -10.87
CA ASP A 70 0.56 8.00 -12.21
C ASP A 70 1.36 6.73 -12.52
N GLN A 71 2.65 6.72 -12.17
CA GLN A 71 3.50 5.55 -12.34
C GLN A 71 3.03 4.37 -11.50
N ALA A 72 2.63 4.60 -10.25
CA ALA A 72 2.08 3.58 -9.38
C ALA A 72 0.73 3.04 -9.91
N ASN A 73 -0.12 3.89 -10.48
CA ASN A 73 -1.37 3.46 -11.14
C ASN A 73 -1.09 2.57 -12.35
N ARG A 74 -0.15 2.96 -13.21
CA ARG A 74 0.27 2.14 -14.36
C ARG A 74 0.85 0.81 -13.92
N ALA A 75 1.74 0.82 -12.92
CA ALA A 75 2.32 -0.39 -12.35
C ALA A 75 1.25 -1.33 -11.78
N ALA A 76 0.27 -0.81 -11.02
CA ALA A 76 -0.82 -1.60 -10.49
C ALA A 76 -1.66 -2.29 -11.59
N GLY A 77 -1.93 -1.56 -12.68
CA GLY A 77 -2.60 -2.10 -13.86
C GLY A 77 -1.79 -3.23 -14.52
N GLY A 78 -0.49 -3.02 -14.72
CA GLY A 78 0.40 -4.03 -15.28
C GLY A 78 0.53 -5.29 -14.40
N LEU A 79 0.68 -5.12 -13.08
CA LEU A 79 0.76 -6.22 -12.12
C LEU A 79 -0.52 -7.07 -12.14
N ARG A 80 -1.70 -6.43 -12.21
CA ARG A 80 -2.98 -7.14 -12.36
C ARG A 80 -3.09 -7.86 -13.71
N ALA A 81 -2.62 -7.26 -14.79
CA ALA A 81 -2.58 -7.89 -16.11
C ALA A 81 -1.65 -9.13 -16.14
N LEU A 82 -0.60 -9.13 -15.30
CA LEU A 82 0.27 -10.28 -15.07
C LEU A 82 -0.33 -11.35 -14.15
N GLY A 83 -1.55 -11.14 -13.65
CA GLY A 83 -2.29 -12.10 -12.83
C GLY A 83 -2.16 -11.92 -11.32
N ILE A 84 -1.50 -10.87 -10.84
CA ILE A 84 -1.42 -10.59 -9.39
C ILE A 84 -2.80 -10.19 -8.87
N ALA A 85 -3.27 -10.92 -7.86
CA ALA A 85 -4.57 -10.77 -7.23
C ALA A 85 -4.45 -10.26 -5.78
N PRO A 86 -5.52 -9.67 -5.22
CA PRO A 86 -5.60 -9.36 -3.79
C PRO A 86 -5.30 -10.57 -2.92
N GLY A 87 -4.36 -10.43 -1.98
CA GLY A 87 -3.91 -11.50 -1.10
C GLY A 87 -2.66 -12.24 -1.57
N ASP A 88 -2.22 -12.04 -2.82
CA ASP A 88 -0.95 -12.57 -3.30
C ASP A 88 0.23 -11.96 -2.54
N ARG A 89 1.27 -12.78 -2.35
CA ARG A 89 2.51 -12.38 -1.67
C ARG A 89 3.58 -12.15 -2.72
N VAL A 90 4.14 -10.95 -2.72
CA VAL A 90 5.18 -10.54 -3.68
C VAL A 90 6.43 -10.13 -2.91
N LEU A 91 7.57 -10.75 -3.23
CA LEU A 91 8.86 -10.31 -2.72
C LEU A 91 9.29 -9.05 -3.47
N LEU A 92 9.46 -7.95 -2.75
CA LEU A 92 9.95 -6.68 -3.30
C LEU A 92 11.43 -6.49 -2.92
N GLN A 93 12.34 -6.81 -3.84
CA GLN A 93 13.78 -6.65 -3.65
C GLN A 93 14.37 -5.74 -4.73
N LEU A 94 14.55 -4.47 -4.39
CA LEU A 94 15.19 -3.46 -5.25
C LEU A 94 16.15 -2.61 -4.43
N PRO A 95 17.18 -1.99 -5.04
CA PRO A 95 17.98 -0.96 -4.39
C PRO A 95 17.16 0.30 -4.09
N ASN A 96 17.72 1.20 -3.28
CA ASN A 96 17.15 2.52 -3.01
C ASN A 96 17.07 3.34 -4.30
N SER A 97 15.88 3.35 -4.92
CA SER A 97 15.62 3.97 -6.22
C SER A 97 14.18 4.46 -6.30
N CYS A 98 13.90 5.39 -7.21
CA CYS A 98 12.54 5.84 -7.51
C CYS A 98 11.63 4.68 -7.93
N GLN A 99 12.18 3.66 -8.59
CA GLN A 99 11.42 2.47 -9.01
C GLN A 99 10.96 1.60 -7.83
N PHE A 100 11.68 1.60 -6.71
CA PHE A 100 11.18 0.96 -5.49
C PHE A 100 9.88 1.60 -5.04
N ALA A 101 9.78 2.94 -5.05
CA ALA A 101 8.56 3.64 -4.67
C ALA A 101 7.40 3.30 -5.63
N VAL A 102 7.65 3.31 -6.94
CA VAL A 102 6.65 2.92 -7.96
C VAL A 102 6.15 1.49 -7.70
N ALA A 103 7.06 0.54 -7.48
CA ALA A 103 6.71 -0.85 -7.26
C ALA A 103 5.95 -1.07 -5.95
N LEU A 104 6.35 -0.42 -4.85
CA LEU A 104 5.67 -0.50 -3.57
C LEU A 104 4.22 -0.01 -3.68
N PHE A 105 3.99 1.19 -4.20
CA PHE A 105 2.63 1.74 -4.33
C PHE A 105 1.81 1.00 -5.39
N GLY A 106 2.44 0.54 -6.47
CA GLY A 106 1.81 -0.32 -7.47
C GLY A 106 1.27 -1.62 -6.87
N LEU A 107 2.06 -2.30 -6.02
CA LEU A 107 1.65 -3.51 -5.32
C LEU A 107 0.53 -3.25 -4.30
N LEU A 108 0.66 -2.19 -3.49
CA LEU A 108 -0.38 -1.81 -2.53
C LEU A 108 -1.73 -1.56 -3.22
N ARG A 109 -1.72 -0.91 -4.39
CA ARG A 109 -2.92 -0.67 -5.21
C ARG A 109 -3.43 -1.94 -5.89
N ALA A 110 -2.54 -2.76 -6.43
CA ALA A 110 -2.90 -4.02 -7.07
C ALA A 110 -3.66 -4.93 -6.09
N GLY A 111 -3.19 -5.00 -4.83
CA GLY A 111 -3.74 -5.82 -3.76
C GLY A 111 -5.01 -5.31 -3.10
N ARG A 112 -5.56 -4.15 -3.49
CA ARG A 112 -6.87 -3.71 -3.01
C ARG A 112 -7.96 -4.68 -3.46
N SER A 113 -8.66 -5.28 -2.50
CA SER A 113 -9.93 -5.95 -2.76
C SER A 113 -10.97 -4.93 -3.23
N ARG A 114 -11.78 -5.29 -4.22
CA ARG A 114 -12.93 -4.47 -4.64
C ARG A 114 -13.98 -4.36 -3.54
#